data_AF-A0A8C2HYA6-F1
#
_entry.id   AF-A0A8C2HYA6-F1
#
_cell.length_a   1.000
_cell.length_b   1.000
_cell.length_c   1.000
_cell.angle_alpha   90.00
_cell.angle_beta   90.00
_cell.angle_gamma   90.00
#
_symmetry.space_group_name_H-M   'P 1'
#
loop_
_entity.id
_entity.type
_entity.pdbx_description
1 polymer ?
#
loop_
_entity_poly.entity_id
_entity_poly.type
_entity_poly.pdbx_seq_one_letter_code
_entity_poly.pdbx_strand_id
1 'polypeptide(L)'
;MECQKKKCNALGDIENGRYDQEGRSLGDKAIAVCNEGYILRGEGVRMCTEKGWNGTDPICEVSKIICSAPAVANRLINPGERTQYAPQDTVNIICSEGFDLIGLPQVTCGRDGQWQDLPVCSKVITCSAPAVANGRIQPGSKVYKPKDSVDITCSEGFDLIGPAQVVCGPDGQWQALPECRLKRITDKCGPAPSYPHAFPRDGSSRLKEYRSGAYIRYKCSIGYGRVRGSTIIRCQNGQWTKLQLQCERKKCGSAGEISNGHFEYTGILFGDSATAVCEEGYELIGSKVQICRDGGWDGRSPVCEPVHCPPPPEVKGTEILDPIYDHVPFGHVLSYHCRTGALIGEREIYCTKTGTWNAPPPVCKGTHIKSGH
;
A
#
# COMPACT_ATOMS: atom_id res chain seq x y z
N MET A 1 75.45 -27.90 81.19
CA MET A 1 74.01 -28.07 80.91
C MET A 1 73.74 -27.44 79.57
N GLU A 2 73.42 -28.23 78.55
CA GLU A 2 73.00 -27.71 77.24
C GLU A 2 71.55 -27.19 77.35
N CYS A 3 71.32 -25.97 76.85
CA CYS A 3 69.97 -25.40 76.78
C CYS A 3 69.26 -25.95 75.54
N GLN A 4 68.35 -26.91 75.72
CA GLN A 4 67.51 -27.39 74.61
C GLN A 4 66.30 -26.47 74.45
N LYS A 5 66.08 -25.96 73.22
CA LYS A 5 64.89 -25.16 72.90
C LYS A 5 63.62 -25.99 73.18
N LYS A 6 62.67 -25.42 73.93
CA LYS A 6 61.35 -26.01 74.15
C LYS A 6 60.64 -26.17 72.80
N LYS A 7 60.14 -27.37 72.52
CA LYS A 7 59.43 -27.71 71.28
C LYS A 7 57.95 -27.95 71.57
N CYS A 8 57.08 -27.51 70.68
CA CYS A 8 55.67 -27.83 70.72
C CYS A 8 55.40 -29.23 70.17
N ASN A 9 54.29 -29.84 70.61
CA ASN A 9 53.83 -31.14 70.09
C ASN A 9 53.40 -31.01 68.62
N ALA A 10 53.25 -32.16 67.92
CA ALA A 10 52.62 -32.14 66.61
C ALA A 10 51.18 -31.61 66.72
N LEU A 11 50.78 -30.74 65.80
CA LEU A 11 49.37 -30.38 65.61
C LEU A 11 48.63 -31.59 65.01
N GLY A 12 47.37 -31.76 65.40
CA GLY A 12 46.48 -32.79 64.84
C GLY A 12 45.99 -32.43 63.43
N ASP A 13 45.29 -33.37 62.81
CA ASP A 13 44.69 -33.17 61.49
C ASP A 13 43.46 -32.26 61.57
N ILE A 14 43.28 -31.41 60.55
CA ILE A 14 42.06 -30.60 60.37
C ILE A 14 41.15 -31.38 59.41
N GLU A 15 39.88 -31.58 59.78
CA GLU A 15 38.91 -32.20 58.88
C GLU A 15 38.73 -31.33 57.62
N ASN A 16 38.95 -31.92 56.44
CA ASN A 16 38.97 -31.22 55.14
C ASN A 16 40.02 -30.10 55.01
N GLY A 17 41.12 -30.18 55.75
CA GLY A 17 42.27 -29.27 55.63
C GLY A 17 43.56 -29.90 56.15
N ARG A 18 44.62 -29.09 56.22
CA ARG A 18 45.90 -29.49 56.81
C ARG A 18 46.67 -28.29 57.36
N TYR A 19 47.64 -28.54 58.22
CA TYR A 19 48.64 -27.55 58.62
C TYR A 19 49.90 -27.66 57.75
N ASP A 20 50.32 -26.53 57.19
CA ASP A 20 51.63 -26.35 56.57
C ASP A 20 52.59 -25.72 57.59
N GLN A 21 53.69 -26.41 57.92
CA GLN A 21 54.62 -25.98 58.98
C GLN A 21 56.08 -26.35 58.66
N GLU A 22 56.99 -25.40 58.93
CA GLU A 22 58.45 -25.57 58.68
C GLU A 22 59.22 -26.03 59.93
N GLY A 23 58.59 -26.10 61.10
CA GLY A 23 59.24 -26.45 62.36
C GLY A 23 58.29 -26.49 63.58
N ARG A 24 58.83 -26.90 64.74
CA ARG A 24 58.10 -27.01 66.02
C ARG A 24 58.84 -26.37 67.21
N SER A 25 59.84 -25.55 66.94
CA SER A 25 60.60 -24.82 67.95
C SER A 25 59.84 -23.58 68.42
N LEU A 26 60.14 -23.11 69.62
CA LEU A 26 59.59 -21.84 70.14
C LEU A 26 59.76 -20.70 69.12
N GLY A 27 58.64 -20.10 68.70
CA GLY A 27 58.56 -19.05 67.68
C GLY A 27 58.12 -19.51 66.28
N ASP A 28 58.16 -20.82 65.98
CA ASP A 28 57.74 -21.36 64.68
C ASP A 28 56.22 -21.21 64.47
N LYS A 29 55.81 -21.08 63.21
CA LYS A 29 54.41 -20.91 62.81
C LYS A 29 53.90 -22.11 62.01
N ALA A 30 52.65 -22.48 62.23
CA ALA A 30 51.91 -23.45 61.43
C ALA A 30 50.69 -22.74 60.82
N ILE A 31 50.51 -22.88 59.51
CA ILE A 31 49.43 -22.22 58.75
C ILE A 31 48.44 -23.29 58.32
N ALA A 32 47.17 -23.13 58.71
CA ALA A 32 46.10 -24.00 58.27
C ALA A 32 45.67 -23.64 56.84
N VAL A 33 45.55 -24.67 56.00
CA VAL A 33 45.14 -24.59 54.60
C VAL A 33 44.01 -25.58 54.39
N CYS A 34 42.84 -25.09 53.95
CA CYS A 34 41.71 -25.95 53.63
C CYS A 34 41.84 -26.59 52.25
N ASN A 35 41.24 -27.77 52.08
CA ASN A 35 41.17 -28.44 50.78
C ASN A 35 40.30 -27.62 49.79
N GLU A 36 40.47 -27.87 48.49
CA GLU A 36 39.69 -27.18 47.44
C GLU A 36 38.18 -27.35 47.68
N GLY A 37 37.44 -26.23 47.65
CA GLY A 37 36.00 -26.21 47.94
C GLY A 37 35.63 -25.98 49.43
N TYR A 38 36.61 -25.83 50.32
CA TYR A 38 36.39 -25.54 51.74
C TYR A 38 36.98 -24.18 52.15
N ILE A 39 36.31 -23.47 53.05
CA ILE A 39 36.73 -22.13 53.53
C ILE A 39 37.14 -22.22 55.00
N LEU A 40 38.27 -21.58 55.34
CA LEU A 40 38.82 -21.56 56.69
C LEU A 40 38.06 -20.57 57.59
N ARG A 41 37.45 -21.07 58.66
CA ARG A 41 36.83 -20.29 59.73
C ARG A 41 37.66 -20.38 61.01
N GLY A 42 38.09 -19.23 61.52
CA GLY A 42 38.88 -19.11 62.76
C GLY A 42 40.28 -18.57 62.50
N GLU A 43 41.16 -18.66 63.50
CA GLU A 43 42.55 -18.25 63.37
C GLU A 43 43.34 -19.29 62.56
N GLY A 44 43.70 -18.93 61.32
CA GLY A 44 44.41 -19.82 60.40
C GLY A 44 45.92 -19.97 60.66
N VAL A 45 46.48 -19.32 61.69
CA VAL A 45 47.92 -19.37 61.99
C VAL A 45 48.12 -19.62 63.48
N ARG A 46 48.89 -20.66 63.81
CA ARG A 46 49.29 -20.98 65.17
C ARG A 46 50.78 -20.73 65.34
N MET A 47 51.18 -20.23 66.50
CA MET A 47 52.58 -19.98 66.86
C MET A 47 52.97 -20.83 68.07
N CYS A 48 54.14 -21.46 68.01
CA CYS A 48 54.66 -22.24 69.11
C CYS A 48 55.16 -21.31 70.22
N THR A 49 54.48 -21.32 71.36
CA THR A 49 54.83 -20.51 72.55
C THR A 49 55.38 -21.38 73.67
N GLU A 50 55.81 -20.76 74.78
CA GLU A 50 56.31 -21.49 75.93
C GLU A 50 55.26 -22.42 76.57
N LYS A 51 53.97 -22.17 76.30
CA LYS A 51 52.83 -22.98 76.79
C LYS A 51 52.32 -24.00 75.75
N GLY A 52 52.92 -24.07 74.56
CA GLY A 52 52.45 -24.86 73.43
C GLY A 52 51.94 -23.99 72.27
N TRP A 53 51.28 -24.61 71.29
CA TRP A 53 50.64 -23.88 70.19
C TRP A 53 49.50 -23.01 70.73
N ASN A 54 49.55 -21.71 70.46
CA ASN A 54 48.46 -20.80 70.83
C ASN A 54 47.21 -21.03 69.96
N GLY A 55 46.06 -20.51 70.39
CA GLY A 55 44.80 -20.60 69.64
C GLY A 55 44.15 -21.99 69.67
N THR A 56 43.12 -22.17 68.84
CA THR A 56 42.35 -23.40 68.65
C THR A 56 42.40 -23.84 67.19
N ASP A 57 42.04 -25.09 66.89
CA ASP A 57 42.02 -25.56 65.51
C ASP A 57 40.91 -24.86 64.70
N PRO A 58 41.22 -24.34 63.50
CA PRO A 58 40.23 -23.73 62.62
C PRO A 58 39.37 -24.80 61.96
N ILE A 59 38.18 -24.40 61.52
CA ILE A 59 37.21 -25.29 60.87
C ILE A 59 37.24 -25.02 59.36
N CYS A 60 37.44 -26.06 58.56
CA CYS A 60 37.27 -26.01 57.11
C CYS A 60 35.84 -26.44 56.77
N GLU A 61 34.95 -25.47 56.50
CA GLU A 61 33.55 -25.74 56.16
C GLU A 61 33.33 -25.68 54.63
N VAL A 62 32.39 -26.49 54.13
CA VAL A 62 32.06 -26.53 52.70
C VAL A 62 31.67 -25.14 52.21
N SER A 63 32.33 -24.66 51.16
CA SER A 63 31.86 -23.49 50.41
C SER A 63 30.52 -23.85 49.79
N LYS A 64 29.42 -23.36 50.37
CA LYS A 64 28.09 -23.54 49.80
C LYS A 64 28.02 -22.70 48.53
N ILE A 65 28.40 -23.28 47.39
CA ILE A 65 28.23 -22.66 46.08
C ILE A 65 26.73 -22.65 45.79
N ILE A 66 26.10 -21.49 45.99
CA ILE A 66 24.68 -21.25 45.78
C ILE A 66 24.53 -19.97 44.97
N CYS A 67 23.56 -19.93 44.06
CA CYS A 67 23.17 -18.68 43.42
C CYS A 67 22.23 -17.92 44.35
N SER A 68 22.47 -16.61 44.49
CA SER A 68 21.46 -15.70 45.05
C SER A 68 20.31 -15.51 44.05
N ALA A 69 19.20 -14.91 44.45
CA ALA A 69 18.10 -14.62 43.52
C ALA A 69 18.59 -13.89 42.24
N PRO A 70 18.07 -14.25 41.04
CA PRO A 70 18.49 -13.62 39.78
C PRO A 70 18.34 -12.09 39.83
N ALA A 71 19.43 -11.38 39.61
CA ALA A 71 19.46 -9.92 39.65
C ALA A 71 19.01 -9.29 38.32
N VAL A 72 17.77 -9.55 37.90
CA VAL A 72 17.17 -8.93 36.70
C VAL A 72 16.29 -7.74 37.11
N ALA A 73 16.68 -6.54 36.70
CA ALA A 73 15.92 -5.31 36.98
C ALA A 73 14.54 -5.35 36.30
N ASN A 74 13.52 -4.76 36.95
CA ASN A 74 12.14 -4.71 36.45
C ASN A 74 11.53 -6.09 36.13
N ARG A 75 12.02 -7.14 36.78
CA ARG A 75 11.34 -8.45 36.80
C ARG A 75 10.23 -8.45 37.83
N LEU A 76 9.17 -9.19 37.55
CA LEU A 76 8.12 -9.51 38.50
C LEU A 76 8.67 -10.47 39.57
N ILE A 77 8.71 -10.02 40.83
CA ILE A 77 9.11 -10.85 41.99
C ILE A 77 7.84 -11.30 42.69
N ASN A 78 7.61 -12.61 42.75
CA ASN A 78 6.41 -13.17 43.37
C ASN A 78 6.59 -13.28 44.90
N PRO A 79 5.52 -13.11 45.69
CA PRO A 79 5.57 -13.35 47.14
C PRO A 79 5.99 -14.80 47.43
N GLY A 80 7.07 -14.97 48.20
CA GLY A 80 7.62 -16.28 48.55
C GLY A 80 8.64 -16.86 47.56
N GLU A 81 9.13 -16.06 46.60
CA GLU A 81 10.24 -16.46 45.74
C GLU A 81 11.48 -16.83 46.57
N ARG A 82 12.17 -17.92 46.19
CA ARG A 82 13.38 -18.39 46.87
C ARG A 82 14.49 -17.35 46.76
N THR A 83 15.28 -17.19 47.80
CA THR A 83 16.42 -16.27 47.82
C THR A 83 17.75 -16.93 47.50
N GLN A 84 17.79 -18.27 47.51
CA GLN A 84 18.98 -19.10 47.29
C GLN A 84 18.63 -20.32 46.44
N TYR A 85 19.53 -20.68 45.54
CA TYR A 85 19.33 -21.73 44.53
C TYR A 85 20.57 -22.63 44.46
N ALA A 86 20.34 -23.94 44.37
CA ALA A 86 21.39 -24.93 44.18
C ALA A 86 21.83 -24.97 42.70
N PRO A 87 23.06 -25.44 42.41
CA PRO A 87 23.48 -25.66 41.02
C PRO A 87 22.49 -26.53 40.25
N GLN A 88 22.21 -26.18 39.00
CA GLN A 88 21.18 -26.75 38.12
C GLN A 88 19.72 -26.37 38.44
N ASP A 89 19.44 -25.65 39.53
CA ASP A 89 18.11 -25.06 39.72
C ASP A 89 17.81 -24.07 38.59
N THR A 90 16.55 -24.01 38.17
CA THR A 90 16.09 -23.08 37.12
C THR A 90 15.04 -22.10 37.65
N VAL A 91 15.04 -20.90 37.09
CA VAL A 91 14.07 -19.85 37.40
C VAL A 91 13.52 -19.26 36.12
N ASN A 92 12.20 -19.13 36.03
CA ASN A 92 11.55 -18.39 34.95
C ASN A 92 11.45 -16.91 35.33
N ILE A 93 12.05 -16.05 34.51
CA ILE A 93 12.01 -14.60 34.61
C ILE A 93 10.79 -14.10 33.83
N ILE A 94 9.99 -13.28 34.50
CA ILE A 94 8.85 -12.58 33.92
C ILE A 94 9.08 -11.10 34.18
N CYS A 95 8.89 -10.25 33.17
CA CYS A 95 9.04 -8.81 33.33
C CYS A 95 7.80 -8.17 33.96
N SER A 96 8.00 -7.10 34.74
CA SER A 96 6.90 -6.29 35.27
C SER A 96 6.12 -5.61 34.14
N GLU A 97 4.90 -5.14 34.44
CA GLU A 97 4.07 -4.44 33.46
C GLU A 97 4.81 -3.26 32.81
N GLY A 98 4.74 -3.16 31.48
CA GLY A 98 5.45 -2.14 30.71
C GLY A 98 6.89 -2.47 30.33
N PHE A 99 7.35 -3.70 30.57
CA PHE A 99 8.66 -4.20 30.13
C PHE A 99 8.55 -5.50 29.33
N ASP A 100 9.32 -5.61 28.25
CA ASP A 100 9.47 -6.83 27.44
C ASP A 100 10.76 -7.57 27.80
N LEU A 101 10.70 -8.91 27.78
CA LEU A 101 11.85 -9.78 28.08
C LEU A 101 12.74 -9.95 26.84
N ILE A 102 14.00 -9.54 26.95
CA ILE A 102 15.04 -9.76 25.94
C ILE A 102 15.99 -10.84 26.44
N GLY A 103 15.96 -12.01 25.80
CA GLY A 103 16.76 -13.18 26.17
C GLY A 103 15.91 -14.43 26.37
N LEU A 104 16.48 -15.45 27.00
CA LEU A 104 15.73 -16.66 27.36
C LEU A 104 14.96 -16.42 28.67
N PRO A 105 13.68 -16.83 28.75
CA PRO A 105 12.88 -16.62 29.95
C PRO A 105 13.31 -17.52 31.11
N GLN A 106 13.95 -18.67 30.83
CA GLN A 106 14.41 -19.61 31.86
C GLN A 106 15.93 -19.50 32.03
N VAL A 107 16.37 -19.26 33.26
CA VAL A 107 17.80 -19.18 33.62
C VAL A 107 18.17 -20.30 34.58
N THR A 108 19.43 -20.75 34.51
CA THR A 108 19.94 -21.88 35.30
C THR A 108 21.07 -21.43 36.21
N CYS A 109 21.06 -21.88 37.47
CA CYS A 109 22.17 -21.65 38.39
C CYS A 109 23.38 -22.49 38.00
N GLY A 110 24.49 -21.82 37.70
CA GLY A 110 25.77 -22.43 37.32
C GLY A 110 26.42 -23.18 38.49
N ARG A 111 27.36 -24.08 38.16
CA ARG A 111 28.13 -24.84 39.16
C ARG A 111 29.18 -23.99 39.88
N ASP A 112 29.39 -22.77 39.43
CA ASP A 112 30.24 -21.72 39.99
C ASP A 112 29.47 -20.74 40.90
N GLY A 113 28.16 -20.94 41.08
CA GLY A 113 27.30 -20.07 41.89
C GLY A 113 26.87 -18.79 41.17
N GLN A 114 27.03 -18.73 39.84
CA GLN A 114 26.59 -17.62 39.01
C GLN A 114 25.46 -18.03 38.06
N TRP A 115 24.56 -17.10 37.75
CA TRP A 115 23.53 -17.32 36.73
C TRP A 115 24.13 -17.20 35.34
N GLN A 116 23.77 -18.12 34.45
CA GLN A 116 24.15 -18.07 33.04
C GLN A 116 23.10 -17.28 32.25
N ASP A 117 23.56 -16.36 31.39
CA ASP A 117 22.76 -15.62 30.40
C ASP A 117 21.47 -14.98 30.94
N LEU A 118 21.59 -14.20 32.02
CA LEU A 118 20.44 -13.48 32.58
C LEU A 118 19.76 -12.58 31.53
N PRO A 119 18.43 -12.69 31.31
CA PRO A 119 17.71 -11.84 30.38
C PRO A 119 17.58 -10.42 30.91
N VAL A 120 17.22 -9.50 30.02
CA VAL A 120 17.01 -8.08 30.35
C VAL A 120 15.55 -7.72 30.13
N CYS A 121 14.90 -7.19 31.16
CA CYS A 121 13.59 -6.55 31.01
C CYS A 121 13.78 -5.12 30.50
N SER A 122 13.46 -4.89 29.24
CA SER A 122 13.58 -3.57 28.60
C SER A 122 12.23 -2.88 28.53
N LYS A 123 12.20 -1.56 28.71
CA LYS A 123 10.95 -0.79 28.71
C LYS A 123 10.28 -0.87 27.35
N VAL A 124 8.99 -1.18 27.33
CA VAL A 124 8.19 -1.18 26.09
C VAL A 124 8.09 0.25 25.58
N ILE A 125 8.55 0.46 24.35
CA ILE A 125 8.49 1.77 23.71
C ILE A 125 7.08 1.98 23.16
N THR A 126 6.41 3.01 23.67
CA THR A 126 5.06 3.40 23.23
C THR A 126 4.94 4.91 23.24
N CYS A 127 4.09 5.46 22.36
CA CYS A 127 3.69 6.85 22.39
C CYS A 127 2.38 7.00 23.18
N SER A 128 2.30 8.08 23.97
CA SER A 128 1.03 8.54 24.52
C SER A 128 0.19 9.24 23.44
N ALA A 129 -1.11 9.38 23.69
CA ALA A 129 -2.00 10.13 22.78
C ALA A 129 -1.44 11.53 22.48
N PRO A 130 -1.32 11.92 21.20
CA PRO A 130 -0.72 13.20 20.85
C PRO A 130 -1.61 14.36 21.29
N ALA A 131 -1.01 15.30 22.03
CA ALA A 131 -1.72 16.46 22.56
C ALA A 131 -1.74 17.60 21.53
N VAL A 132 -2.79 17.64 20.70
CA VAL A 132 -3.01 18.74 19.74
C VAL A 132 -4.17 19.61 20.20
N ALA A 133 -3.86 20.82 20.66
CA ALA A 133 -4.87 21.78 21.10
C ALA A 133 -5.83 22.15 19.96
N ASN A 134 -7.14 22.15 20.23
CA ASN A 134 -8.19 22.32 19.22
C ASN A 134 -8.15 21.28 18.09
N GLY A 135 -7.44 20.17 18.27
CA GLY A 135 -7.38 19.04 17.34
C GLY A 135 -8.13 17.82 17.87
N ARG A 136 -8.59 16.97 16.95
CA ARG A 136 -9.15 15.64 17.22
C ARG A 136 -8.27 14.59 16.57
N ILE A 137 -8.04 13.48 17.27
CA ILE A 137 -7.22 12.35 16.81
C ILE A 137 -8.10 11.15 16.44
N GLN A 138 -7.75 10.44 15.36
CA GLN A 138 -8.36 9.17 14.94
C GLN A 138 -7.32 8.19 14.38
N PRO A 139 -7.31 6.91 14.79
CA PRO A 139 -8.11 6.31 15.87
C PRO A 139 -7.68 6.84 17.24
N GLY A 140 -8.63 7.02 18.16
CA GLY A 140 -8.37 7.46 19.53
C GLY A 140 -8.00 6.28 20.43
N SER A 141 -6.76 6.27 20.92
CA SER A 141 -6.23 5.32 21.91
C SER A 141 -5.47 6.09 22.99
N LYS A 142 -5.24 5.45 24.15
CA LYS A 142 -4.37 6.01 25.19
C LYS A 142 -2.89 5.72 24.94
N VAL A 143 -2.60 4.65 24.19
CA VAL A 143 -1.25 4.10 23.96
C VAL A 143 -1.11 3.65 22.50
N TYR A 144 0.02 3.96 21.89
CA TYR A 144 0.36 3.65 20.50
C TYR A 144 1.73 2.99 20.42
N LYS A 145 1.86 1.97 19.56
CA LYS A 145 3.12 1.28 19.28
C LYS A 145 3.90 1.98 18.16
N PRO A 146 5.22 1.78 18.05
CA PRO A 146 5.98 2.29 16.92
C PRO A 146 5.36 1.85 15.59
N LYS A 147 5.30 2.76 14.62
CA LYS A 147 4.61 2.65 13.33
C LYS A 147 3.08 2.80 13.36
N ASP A 148 2.44 2.85 14.52
CA ASP A 148 1.04 3.26 14.58
C ASP A 148 0.91 4.71 14.08
N SER A 149 -0.14 4.97 13.32
CA SER A 149 -0.44 6.29 12.77
C SER A 149 -1.79 6.81 13.27
N VAL A 150 -1.87 8.12 13.44
CA VAL A 150 -3.12 8.80 13.74
C VAL A 150 -3.32 9.99 12.82
N ASP A 151 -4.56 10.17 12.39
CA ASP A 151 -5.02 11.32 11.65
C ASP A 151 -5.47 12.40 12.63
N ILE A 152 -5.07 13.63 12.36
CA ILE A 152 -5.35 14.82 13.16
C ILE A 152 -6.21 15.76 12.35
N THR A 153 -7.35 16.16 12.91
CA THR A 153 -8.26 17.14 12.31
C THR A 153 -8.46 18.31 13.26
N CYS A 154 -8.31 19.54 12.78
CA CYS A 154 -8.59 20.72 13.60
C CYS A 154 -10.09 20.97 13.74
N SER A 155 -10.47 21.53 14.88
CA SER A 155 -11.83 21.97 15.18
C SER A 155 -12.24 23.12 14.25
N GLU A 156 -13.54 23.36 14.14
CA GLU A 156 -14.06 24.47 13.34
C GLU A 156 -13.43 25.81 13.75
N GLY A 157 -13.05 26.63 12.77
CA GLY A 157 -12.38 27.92 13.02
C GLY A 157 -10.85 27.85 13.13
N PHE A 158 -10.23 26.66 13.03
CA PHE A 158 -8.78 26.48 13.04
C PHE A 158 -8.27 25.85 11.74
N ASP A 159 -7.12 26.30 11.25
CA ASP A 159 -6.37 25.69 10.15
C ASP A 159 -5.29 24.76 10.71
N LEU A 160 -5.13 23.59 10.08
CA LEU A 160 -4.07 22.63 10.40
C LEU A 160 -2.77 23.07 9.74
N ILE A 161 -1.75 23.36 10.55
CA ILE A 161 -0.41 23.74 10.10
C ILE A 161 0.54 22.59 10.45
N GLY A 162 0.99 21.86 9.44
CA GLY A 162 1.83 20.68 9.60
C GLY A 162 1.21 19.44 8.96
N PRO A 163 1.67 18.24 9.33
CA PRO A 163 1.15 16.99 8.77
C PRO A 163 -0.23 16.63 9.35
N ALA A 164 -1.14 16.18 8.49
CA ALA A 164 -2.48 15.72 8.90
C ALA A 164 -2.47 14.29 9.48
N GLN A 165 -1.39 13.53 9.24
CA GLN A 165 -1.19 12.20 9.79
C GLN A 165 0.19 12.14 10.42
N VAL A 166 0.27 11.60 11.64
CA VAL A 166 1.52 11.48 12.39
C VAL A 166 1.74 10.03 12.81
N VAL A 167 3.01 9.64 12.91
CA VAL A 167 3.43 8.26 13.20
C VAL A 167 4.20 8.21 14.51
N CYS A 168 3.93 7.21 15.33
CA CYS A 168 4.67 6.94 16.56
C CYS A 168 6.07 6.41 16.21
N GLY A 169 7.09 7.13 16.65
CA GLY A 169 8.49 6.83 16.39
C GLY A 169 9.03 5.65 17.20
N PRO A 170 10.18 5.09 16.78
CA PRO A 170 10.85 3.99 17.49
C PRO A 170 11.46 4.41 18.83
N ASP A 171 11.46 5.70 19.14
CA ASP A 171 11.89 6.31 20.40
C ASP A 171 10.72 6.64 21.34
N GLY A 172 9.48 6.34 20.94
CA GLY A 172 8.28 6.65 21.70
C GLY A 172 7.82 8.11 21.57
N GLN A 173 8.33 8.83 20.56
CA GLN A 173 7.93 10.21 20.26
C GLN A 173 7.20 10.31 18.91
N TRP A 174 6.29 11.27 18.79
CA TRP A 174 5.63 11.57 17.52
C TRP A 174 6.56 12.37 16.62
N GLN A 175 6.73 11.92 15.37
CA GLN A 175 7.78 12.46 14.49
C GLN A 175 7.56 13.94 14.08
N ALA A 176 6.32 14.43 14.00
CA ALA A 176 6.03 15.84 13.70
C ALA A 176 4.57 16.20 14.05
N LEU A 177 4.31 16.76 15.24
CA LEU A 177 2.94 17.16 15.61
C LEU A 177 2.51 18.46 14.90
N PRO A 178 1.31 18.53 14.32
CA PRO A 178 0.78 19.76 13.73
C PRO A 178 0.26 20.73 14.79
N GLU A 179 0.10 21.99 14.39
CA GLU A 179 -0.57 23.01 15.18
C GLU A 179 -1.91 23.40 14.53
N CYS A 180 -2.98 23.42 15.33
CA CYS A 180 -4.24 24.05 14.92
C CYS A 180 -4.18 25.53 15.27
N ARG A 181 -4.01 26.39 14.26
CA ARG A 181 -3.99 27.85 14.45
C ARG A 181 -5.33 28.44 14.10
N LEU A 182 -5.75 29.47 14.83
CA LEU A 182 -6.95 30.22 14.48
C LEU A 182 -6.86 30.65 13.02
N LYS A 183 -7.92 30.36 12.26
CA LYS A 183 -8.08 30.90 10.93
C LYS A 183 -7.97 32.42 11.08
N ARG A 184 -7.03 33.06 10.38
CA ARG A 184 -6.97 34.52 10.38
C ARG A 184 -8.31 35.00 9.85
N ILE A 185 -9.11 35.63 10.70
CA ILE A 185 -10.33 36.33 10.29
C ILE A 185 -9.86 37.59 9.56
N THR A 186 -9.43 37.40 8.33
CA THR A 186 -9.39 38.51 7.39
C THR A 186 -10.83 38.69 6.94
N ASP A 187 -11.39 39.91 7.02
CA ASP A 187 -12.66 40.27 6.37
C ASP A 187 -12.59 40.15 4.83
N LYS A 188 -11.53 39.53 4.32
CA LYS A 188 -11.24 39.32 2.92
C LYS A 188 -11.02 37.84 2.66
N CYS A 189 -11.66 37.33 1.63
CA CYS A 189 -11.42 36.02 1.08
C CYS A 189 -10.21 36.05 0.14
N GLY A 190 -9.54 34.91 0.01
CA GLY A 190 -8.48 34.72 -0.99
C GLY A 190 -9.00 34.64 -2.43
N PRO A 191 -8.15 34.21 -3.38
CA PRO A 191 -8.52 34.06 -4.78
C PRO A 191 -9.73 33.14 -5.00
N ALA A 192 -10.30 33.20 -6.20
CA ALA A 192 -11.45 32.39 -6.60
C ALA A 192 -11.14 30.88 -6.44
N PRO A 193 -11.96 30.09 -5.73
CA PRO A 193 -11.76 28.64 -5.63
C PRO A 193 -11.91 27.93 -6.98
N SER A 194 -11.21 26.80 -7.15
CA SER A 194 -11.37 25.94 -8.32
C SER A 194 -12.51 24.95 -8.12
N TYR A 195 -13.32 24.71 -9.16
CA TYR A 195 -14.41 23.74 -9.14
C TYR A 195 -14.37 22.87 -10.42
N PRO A 196 -14.67 21.56 -10.32
CA PRO A 196 -14.74 20.70 -11.49
C PRO A 196 -15.74 21.22 -12.52
N HIS A 197 -15.32 21.30 -13.78
CA HIS A 197 -16.17 21.70 -14.91
C HIS A 197 -16.90 23.04 -14.74
N ALA A 198 -16.38 23.93 -13.88
CA ALA A 198 -16.91 25.27 -13.67
C ALA A 198 -15.77 26.27 -13.48
N PHE A 199 -15.91 27.45 -14.07
CA PHE A 199 -14.89 28.49 -14.00
C PHE A 199 -15.51 29.87 -13.79
N PRO A 200 -14.79 30.81 -13.16
CA PRO A 200 -15.27 32.17 -12.98
C PRO A 200 -15.58 32.83 -14.33
N ARG A 201 -16.75 33.46 -14.41
CA ARG A 201 -17.14 34.31 -15.53
C ARG A 201 -16.42 35.65 -15.37
N ASP A 202 -15.46 35.86 -16.28
CA ASP A 202 -14.75 37.08 -16.67
C ASP A 202 -14.44 38.16 -15.61
N GLY A 203 -13.15 38.52 -15.50
CA GLY A 203 -12.63 39.74 -14.85
C GLY A 203 -12.67 39.77 -13.32
N SER A 204 -13.67 39.12 -12.72
CA SER A 204 -13.95 39.12 -11.27
C SER A 204 -13.09 38.15 -10.45
N SER A 205 -12.23 37.35 -11.07
CA SER A 205 -11.34 36.37 -10.41
C SER A 205 -9.86 36.76 -10.39
N ARG A 206 -9.51 37.98 -10.83
CA ARG A 206 -8.12 38.44 -10.97
C ARG A 206 -7.50 38.97 -9.68
N LEU A 207 -8.31 39.33 -8.68
CA LEU A 207 -7.81 39.88 -7.43
C LEU A 207 -7.23 38.77 -6.56
N LYS A 208 -6.17 39.11 -5.82
CA LYS A 208 -5.59 38.23 -4.80
C LYS A 208 -6.47 38.15 -3.54
N GLU A 209 -7.28 39.18 -3.29
CA GLU A 209 -8.15 39.30 -2.11
C GLU A 209 -9.49 39.97 -2.46
N TYR A 210 -10.57 39.55 -1.76
CA TYR A 210 -11.94 40.04 -1.97
C TYR A 210 -12.58 40.39 -0.62
N ARG A 211 -13.12 41.59 -0.46
CA ARG A 211 -13.81 42.01 0.77
C ARG A 211 -15.08 41.18 1.03
N SER A 212 -15.48 41.07 2.30
CA SER A 212 -16.77 40.51 2.70
C SER A 212 -17.92 41.18 1.93
N GLY A 213 -18.85 40.38 1.41
CA GLY A 213 -19.92 40.80 0.50
C GLY A 213 -19.57 40.75 -0.99
N ALA A 214 -18.28 40.69 -1.36
CA ALA A 214 -17.88 40.49 -2.75
C ALA A 214 -18.38 39.13 -3.26
N TYR A 215 -18.64 39.04 -4.57
CA TYR A 215 -19.17 37.82 -5.17
C TYR A 215 -18.52 37.51 -6.50
N ILE A 216 -18.42 36.22 -6.81
CA ILE A 216 -17.90 35.70 -8.08
C ILE A 216 -18.99 34.88 -8.72
N ARG A 217 -19.22 35.12 -10.02
CA ARG A 217 -20.17 34.33 -10.81
C ARG A 217 -19.40 33.28 -11.59
N TYR A 218 -19.78 32.02 -11.49
CA TYR A 218 -19.24 30.91 -12.26
C TYR A 218 -20.11 30.58 -13.47
N LYS A 219 -19.50 30.01 -14.49
CA LYS A 219 -20.17 29.33 -15.61
C LYS A 219 -19.59 27.93 -15.78
N CYS A 220 -20.39 27.02 -16.34
CA CYS A 220 -19.91 25.68 -16.67
C CYS A 220 -18.87 25.74 -17.79
N SER A 221 -17.90 24.83 -17.74
CA SER A 221 -16.90 24.60 -18.78
C SER A 221 -17.54 24.28 -20.13
N ILE A 222 -16.79 24.49 -21.21
CA ILE A 222 -17.23 24.11 -22.57
C ILE A 222 -17.61 22.62 -22.57
N GLY A 223 -18.73 22.30 -23.23
CA GLY A 223 -19.29 20.95 -23.22
C GLY A 223 -20.13 20.58 -21.99
N TYR A 224 -20.22 21.45 -20.98
CA TYR A 224 -21.05 21.25 -19.80
C TYR A 224 -22.20 22.28 -19.74
N GLY A 225 -23.36 21.85 -19.27
CA GLY A 225 -24.56 22.64 -19.08
C GLY A 225 -24.92 22.77 -17.59
N ARG A 226 -25.49 23.92 -17.21
CA ARG A 226 -26.04 24.12 -15.87
C ARG A 226 -27.35 23.33 -15.74
N VAL A 227 -27.38 22.41 -14.80
CA VAL A 227 -28.61 21.67 -14.47
C VAL A 227 -29.40 22.37 -13.36
N ARG A 228 -28.72 22.73 -12.26
CA ARG A 228 -29.35 23.44 -11.13
C ARG A 228 -28.32 24.18 -10.26
N GLY A 229 -28.83 24.85 -9.23
CA GLY A 229 -28.03 25.53 -8.22
C GLY A 229 -27.57 26.94 -8.62
N SER A 230 -27.14 27.72 -7.63
CA SER A 230 -26.69 29.11 -7.81
C SER A 230 -25.34 29.17 -8.51
N THR A 231 -25.19 30.11 -9.45
CA THR A 231 -23.92 30.39 -10.14
C THR A 231 -23.00 31.30 -9.34
N ILE A 232 -23.40 31.74 -8.14
CA ILE A 232 -22.70 32.80 -7.40
C ILE A 232 -22.15 32.24 -6.10
N ILE A 233 -20.89 32.55 -5.81
CA ILE A 233 -20.30 32.46 -4.46
C ILE A 233 -20.11 33.86 -3.90
N ARG A 234 -20.25 34.01 -2.57
CA ARG A 234 -20.03 35.26 -1.85
C ARG A 234 -18.92 35.09 -0.82
N CYS A 235 -18.13 36.12 -0.63
CA CYS A 235 -17.19 36.20 0.48
C CYS A 235 -17.96 36.58 1.74
N GLN A 236 -17.87 35.75 2.78
CA GLN A 236 -18.52 35.96 4.07
C GLN A 236 -17.47 35.74 5.16
N ASN A 237 -17.10 36.81 5.87
CA ASN A 237 -16.19 36.77 7.01
C ASN A 237 -14.88 36.01 6.71
N GLY A 238 -14.29 36.28 5.54
CA GLY A 238 -13.04 35.66 5.11
C GLY A 238 -13.16 34.31 4.40
N GLN A 239 -14.37 33.74 4.29
CA GLN A 239 -14.60 32.47 3.59
C GLN A 239 -15.56 32.60 2.42
N TRP A 240 -15.26 31.88 1.34
CA TRP A 240 -16.18 31.74 0.21
C TRP A 240 -17.32 30.79 0.55
N THR A 241 -18.56 31.20 0.32
CA THR A 241 -19.71 30.28 0.35
C THR A 241 -19.52 29.16 -0.67
N LYS A 242 -19.97 27.94 -0.35
CA LYS A 242 -19.89 26.79 -1.27
C LYS A 242 -20.68 27.04 -2.57
N LEU A 243 -20.02 26.87 -3.72
CA LEU A 243 -20.67 26.89 -5.03
C LEU A 243 -21.70 25.75 -5.12
N GLN A 244 -22.95 26.10 -5.43
CA GLN A 244 -24.06 25.14 -5.59
C GLN A 244 -24.32 24.76 -7.06
N LEU A 245 -23.64 25.43 -8.00
CA LEU A 245 -23.77 25.18 -9.44
C LEU A 245 -23.41 23.73 -9.77
N GLN A 246 -24.36 23.00 -10.36
CA GLN A 246 -24.15 21.66 -10.88
C GLN A 246 -24.01 21.72 -12.40
N CYS A 247 -22.85 21.29 -12.89
CA CYS A 247 -22.49 21.25 -14.30
C CYS A 247 -22.41 19.80 -14.77
N GLU A 248 -23.22 19.44 -15.75
CA GLU A 248 -23.24 18.09 -16.34
C GLU A 248 -22.92 18.16 -17.83
N ARG A 249 -22.44 17.06 -18.41
CA ARG A 249 -22.12 16.98 -19.84
C ARG A 249 -23.36 17.32 -20.67
N LYS A 250 -23.21 18.17 -21.67
CA LYS A 250 -24.29 18.47 -22.63
C LYS A 250 -24.62 17.22 -23.44
N LYS A 251 -25.89 17.08 -23.82
CA LYS A 251 -26.38 15.98 -24.66
C LYS A 251 -26.38 16.41 -26.13
N CYS A 252 -25.70 15.63 -26.99
CA CYS A 252 -25.78 15.81 -28.44
C CYS A 252 -27.01 15.15 -29.05
N GLY A 253 -27.49 14.05 -28.45
CA GLY A 253 -28.59 13.26 -29.00
C GLY A 253 -28.12 12.29 -30.07
N SER A 254 -28.99 11.97 -31.04
CA SER A 254 -28.65 11.08 -32.17
C SER A 254 -27.72 11.77 -33.17
N ALA A 255 -26.75 11.04 -33.72
CA ALA A 255 -25.91 11.48 -34.85
C ALA A 255 -26.65 11.44 -36.20
N GLY A 256 -27.92 11.03 -36.19
CA GLY A 256 -28.75 10.85 -37.38
C GLY A 256 -28.80 9.39 -37.81
N GLU A 257 -29.37 9.17 -38.99
CA GLU A 257 -29.49 7.86 -39.63
C GLU A 257 -28.58 7.82 -40.86
N ILE A 258 -28.08 6.63 -41.20
CA ILE A 258 -27.31 6.38 -42.42
C ILE A 258 -28.11 5.36 -43.23
N SER A 259 -28.43 5.67 -44.49
CA SER A 259 -29.05 4.67 -45.37
C SER A 259 -28.08 3.52 -45.64
N ASN A 260 -28.54 2.27 -45.49
CA ASN A 260 -27.71 1.05 -45.59
C ASN A 260 -26.52 1.04 -44.62
N GLY A 261 -26.74 1.58 -43.41
CA GLY A 261 -25.74 1.63 -42.35
C GLY A 261 -26.36 2.05 -41.02
N HIS A 262 -25.53 2.11 -39.99
CA HIS A 262 -25.95 2.59 -38.68
C HIS A 262 -24.77 3.19 -37.91
N PHE A 263 -25.08 3.85 -36.79
CA PHE A 263 -24.08 4.33 -35.85
C PHE A 263 -24.02 3.45 -34.60
N GLU A 264 -22.81 3.04 -34.23
CA GLU A 264 -22.50 2.46 -32.93
C GLU A 264 -22.02 3.55 -31.98
N TYR A 265 -22.68 3.70 -30.82
CA TYR A 265 -22.42 4.77 -29.87
C TYR A 265 -21.66 4.27 -28.65
N THR A 266 -20.68 5.05 -28.18
CA THR A 266 -20.17 4.93 -26.80
C THR A 266 -21.08 5.66 -25.80
N GLY A 267 -21.87 6.61 -26.29
CA GLY A 267 -22.85 7.40 -25.57
C GLY A 267 -23.33 8.58 -26.42
N ILE A 268 -24.08 9.51 -25.82
CA ILE A 268 -24.70 10.66 -26.52
C ILE A 268 -24.44 12.00 -25.82
N LEU A 269 -23.44 12.05 -24.95
CA LEU A 269 -23.03 13.20 -24.16
C LEU A 269 -21.68 13.76 -24.65
N PHE A 270 -21.38 15.01 -24.31
CA PHE A 270 -20.18 15.74 -24.72
C PHE A 270 -18.89 14.93 -24.52
N GLY A 271 -18.20 14.57 -25.59
CA GLY A 271 -16.99 13.74 -25.60
C GLY A 271 -17.22 12.27 -25.98
N ASP A 272 -18.47 11.81 -26.05
CA ASP A 272 -18.81 10.47 -26.58
C ASP A 272 -18.62 10.43 -28.11
N SER A 273 -18.56 9.23 -28.66
CA SER A 273 -18.30 8.96 -30.08
C SER A 273 -19.41 8.13 -30.72
N ALA A 274 -19.70 8.42 -31.99
CA ALA A 274 -20.56 7.65 -32.86
C ALA A 274 -19.73 7.12 -34.03
N THR A 275 -19.67 5.80 -34.19
CA THR A 275 -18.90 5.13 -35.25
C THR A 275 -19.86 4.63 -36.31
N ALA A 276 -19.68 5.09 -37.54
CA ALA A 276 -20.48 4.64 -38.68
C ALA A 276 -20.05 3.24 -39.14
N VAL A 277 -21.04 2.40 -39.38
CA VAL A 277 -20.89 1.02 -39.85
C VAL A 277 -21.87 0.82 -41.01
N CYS A 278 -21.35 0.50 -42.19
CA CYS A 278 -22.17 0.17 -43.33
C CYS A 278 -22.64 -1.28 -43.29
N GLU A 279 -23.81 -1.53 -43.85
CA GLU A 279 -24.33 -2.88 -44.06
C GLU A 279 -23.49 -3.64 -45.09
N GLU A 280 -23.69 -4.96 -45.16
CA GLU A 280 -22.95 -5.81 -46.09
C GLU A 280 -23.18 -5.39 -47.55
N GLY A 281 -22.09 -5.29 -48.31
CA GLY A 281 -22.12 -4.86 -49.72
C GLY A 281 -22.18 -3.35 -49.93
N TYR A 282 -22.06 -2.57 -48.85
CA TYR A 282 -21.89 -1.12 -48.90
C TYR A 282 -20.52 -0.70 -48.33
N GLU A 283 -19.94 0.34 -48.92
CA GLU A 283 -18.69 0.94 -48.49
C GLU A 283 -18.91 2.33 -47.88
N LEU A 284 -18.12 2.65 -46.85
CA LEU A 284 -18.25 3.89 -46.11
C LEU A 284 -17.48 5.02 -46.81
N ILE A 285 -18.21 6.06 -47.21
CA ILE A 285 -17.67 7.29 -47.77
C ILE A 285 -17.71 8.40 -46.71
N GLY A 286 -16.53 8.93 -46.38
CA GLY A 286 -16.36 10.02 -45.42
C GLY A 286 -15.75 9.58 -44.08
N SER A 287 -16.01 10.35 -43.03
CA SER A 287 -15.43 10.12 -41.70
C SER A 287 -16.15 9.01 -40.96
N LYS A 288 -15.39 7.98 -40.55
CA LYS A 288 -15.92 6.84 -39.79
C LYS A 288 -16.40 7.18 -38.38
N VAL A 289 -15.81 8.18 -37.73
CA VAL A 289 -16.11 8.51 -36.34
C VAL A 289 -16.50 9.98 -36.23
N GLN A 290 -17.62 10.23 -35.55
CA GLN A 290 -18.03 11.55 -35.09
C GLN A 290 -17.92 11.63 -33.56
N ILE A 291 -17.56 12.80 -33.07
CA ILE A 291 -17.38 13.09 -31.64
C ILE A 291 -18.38 14.16 -31.23
N CYS A 292 -19.08 13.93 -30.12
CA CYS A 292 -20.02 14.89 -29.55
C CYS A 292 -19.26 16.09 -28.96
N ARG A 293 -19.30 17.25 -29.65
CA ARG A 293 -18.72 18.53 -29.22
C ARG A 293 -19.77 19.41 -28.55
N ASP A 294 -19.39 20.64 -28.19
CA ASP A 294 -20.26 21.55 -27.46
C ASP A 294 -21.46 22.05 -28.28
N GLY A 295 -21.36 21.97 -29.62
CA GLY A 295 -22.40 22.29 -30.59
C GLY A 295 -23.14 21.09 -31.20
N GLY A 296 -22.84 19.85 -30.78
CA GLY A 296 -23.40 18.64 -31.39
C GLY A 296 -22.33 17.67 -31.90
N TRP A 297 -22.74 16.64 -32.63
CA TRP A 297 -21.82 15.73 -33.33
C TRP A 297 -20.98 16.50 -34.35
N ASP A 298 -19.67 16.31 -34.32
CA ASP A 298 -18.76 16.96 -35.27
C ASP A 298 -18.69 16.24 -36.62
N GLY A 299 -18.17 16.96 -37.62
CA GLY A 299 -18.05 16.45 -38.98
C GLY A 299 -19.38 16.45 -39.75
N ARG A 300 -19.32 15.91 -40.97
CA ARG A 300 -20.50 15.63 -41.80
C ARG A 300 -20.88 14.17 -41.62
N SER A 301 -22.18 13.85 -41.71
CA SER A 301 -22.64 12.46 -41.70
C SER A 301 -22.04 11.70 -42.88
N PRO A 302 -21.45 10.50 -42.66
CA PRO A 302 -20.91 9.69 -43.74
C PRO A 302 -22.05 9.02 -44.52
N VAL A 303 -21.72 8.51 -45.72
CA VAL A 303 -22.66 7.85 -46.61
C VAL A 303 -22.19 6.41 -46.85
N CYS A 304 -23.12 5.46 -46.85
CA CYS A 304 -22.85 4.09 -47.27
C CYS A 304 -23.30 3.92 -48.71
N GLU A 305 -22.34 3.84 -49.63
CA GLU A 305 -22.60 3.65 -51.06
C GLU A 305 -22.45 2.17 -51.42
N PRO A 306 -23.26 1.62 -52.34
CA PRO A 306 -23.14 0.21 -52.71
C PRO A 306 -21.79 -0.02 -53.36
N VAL A 307 -21.19 -1.18 -53.10
CA VAL A 307 -20.01 -1.64 -53.84
C VAL A 307 -20.42 -1.87 -55.29
N HIS A 308 -19.59 -1.46 -56.24
CA HIS A 308 -19.89 -1.59 -57.67
C HIS A 308 -19.03 -2.67 -58.32
N CYS A 309 -19.67 -3.47 -59.19
CA CYS A 309 -18.99 -4.39 -60.09
C CYS A 309 -18.56 -3.68 -61.38
N PRO A 310 -17.52 -4.20 -62.07
CA PRO A 310 -17.18 -3.71 -63.40
C PRO A 310 -18.35 -3.90 -64.37
N PRO A 311 -18.34 -3.18 -65.51
CA PRO A 311 -19.32 -3.38 -66.57
C PRO A 311 -19.55 -4.87 -66.88
N PRO A 312 -20.78 -5.26 -67.27
CA PRO A 312 -21.09 -6.63 -67.60
C PRO A 312 -20.16 -7.17 -68.70
N PRO A 313 -19.60 -8.39 -68.55
CA PRO A 313 -18.75 -8.98 -69.58
C PRO A 313 -19.50 -9.15 -70.90
N GLU A 314 -18.93 -8.67 -72.01
CA GLU A 314 -19.51 -8.88 -73.34
C GLU A 314 -19.39 -10.34 -73.79
N VAL A 315 -20.52 -11.01 -74.06
CA VAL A 315 -20.56 -12.38 -74.59
C VAL A 315 -21.14 -12.40 -76.01
N LYS A 316 -20.35 -12.89 -76.97
CA LYS A 316 -20.79 -13.03 -78.37
C LYS A 316 -22.03 -13.94 -78.49
N GLY A 317 -23.03 -13.45 -79.21
CA GLY A 317 -24.26 -14.21 -79.47
C GLY A 317 -25.30 -14.15 -78.34
N THR A 318 -25.00 -13.43 -77.25
CA THR A 318 -25.96 -13.14 -76.19
C THR A 318 -26.61 -11.77 -76.34
N GLU A 319 -27.77 -11.62 -75.72
CA GLU A 319 -28.40 -10.35 -75.37
C GLU A 319 -28.58 -10.30 -73.83
N ILE A 320 -28.29 -9.13 -73.25
CA ILE A 320 -28.58 -8.84 -71.84
C ILE A 320 -29.93 -8.11 -71.85
N LEU A 321 -30.88 -8.58 -71.06
CA LEU A 321 -32.24 -8.01 -71.04
C LEU A 321 -32.33 -6.70 -70.24
N ASP A 322 -31.34 -6.42 -69.39
CA ASP A 322 -31.28 -5.26 -68.51
C ASP A 322 -30.51 -4.08 -69.14
N PRO A 323 -30.86 -2.82 -68.82
CA PRO A 323 -30.11 -1.66 -69.29
C PRO A 323 -28.65 -1.68 -68.80
N ILE A 324 -27.73 -1.45 -69.73
CA ILE A 324 -26.28 -1.50 -69.48
C ILE A 324 -25.86 -0.21 -68.77
N TYR A 325 -25.50 -0.28 -67.49
CA TYR A 325 -24.88 0.81 -66.73
C TYR A 325 -23.36 0.65 -66.72
N ASP A 326 -22.63 1.77 -66.67
CA ASP A 326 -21.15 1.79 -66.57
C ASP A 326 -20.64 1.13 -65.27
N HIS A 327 -21.47 1.12 -64.22
CA HIS A 327 -21.20 0.47 -62.95
C HIS A 327 -22.47 -0.21 -62.42
N VAL A 328 -22.35 -1.47 -62.01
CA VAL A 328 -23.49 -2.26 -61.53
C VAL A 328 -23.43 -2.36 -60.00
N PRO A 329 -24.44 -1.87 -59.25
CA PRO A 329 -24.39 -1.87 -57.79
C PRO A 329 -24.55 -3.27 -57.20
N PHE A 330 -24.05 -3.44 -55.97
CA PHE A 330 -24.18 -4.66 -55.17
C PHE A 330 -25.61 -5.22 -55.18
N GLY A 331 -25.72 -6.55 -55.32
CA GLY A 331 -26.99 -7.27 -55.31
C GLY A 331 -27.79 -7.20 -56.62
N HIS A 332 -27.40 -6.36 -57.58
CA HIS A 332 -28.03 -6.32 -58.89
C HIS A 332 -27.74 -7.62 -59.67
N VAL A 333 -28.78 -8.18 -60.29
CA VAL A 333 -28.73 -9.42 -61.07
C VAL A 333 -28.77 -9.08 -62.56
N LEU A 334 -27.99 -9.78 -63.37
CA LEU A 334 -28.00 -9.69 -64.82
C LEU A 334 -28.39 -11.03 -65.43
N SER A 335 -29.29 -11.01 -66.40
CA SER A 335 -29.77 -12.22 -67.08
C SER A 335 -29.34 -12.29 -68.54
N TYR A 336 -28.53 -13.30 -68.88
CA TYR A 336 -28.04 -13.53 -70.24
C TYR A 336 -28.98 -14.45 -71.03
N HIS A 337 -29.19 -14.11 -72.30
CA HIS A 337 -30.00 -14.89 -73.22
C HIS A 337 -29.25 -15.10 -74.54
N CYS A 338 -29.24 -16.34 -75.05
CA CYS A 338 -28.64 -16.63 -76.35
C CYS A 338 -29.62 -16.29 -77.46
N ARG A 339 -29.21 -15.45 -78.42
CA ARG A 339 -30.01 -15.15 -79.61
C ARG A 339 -30.29 -16.40 -80.44
N THR A 340 -29.33 -17.33 -80.47
CA THR A 340 -29.43 -18.64 -81.14
C THR A 340 -28.62 -19.69 -80.39
N GLY A 341 -29.11 -20.92 -80.34
CA GLY A 341 -28.43 -22.06 -79.71
C GLY A 341 -28.72 -22.20 -78.21
N ALA A 342 -27.96 -23.07 -77.53
CA ALA A 342 -28.13 -23.35 -76.10
C ALA A 342 -27.13 -22.52 -75.26
N LEU A 343 -27.60 -21.98 -74.13
CA LEU A 343 -26.78 -21.28 -73.15
C LEU A 343 -26.04 -22.29 -72.26
N ILE A 344 -24.72 -22.17 -72.17
CA ILE A 344 -23.85 -23.00 -71.34
C ILE A 344 -23.22 -22.14 -70.25
N GLY A 345 -23.49 -22.46 -68.98
CA GLY A 345 -23.06 -21.68 -67.81
C GLY A 345 -24.26 -21.14 -67.01
N GLU A 346 -23.99 -20.23 -66.08
CA GLU A 346 -25.02 -19.58 -65.28
C GLU A 346 -25.81 -18.57 -66.11
N ARG A 347 -27.14 -18.69 -66.12
CA ARG A 347 -28.01 -17.72 -66.81
C ARG A 347 -27.97 -16.35 -66.13
N GLU A 348 -27.95 -16.36 -64.79
CA GLU A 348 -28.02 -15.17 -63.96
C GLU A 348 -26.73 -15.03 -63.16
N ILE A 349 -26.14 -13.84 -63.23
CA ILE A 349 -24.99 -13.46 -62.40
C ILE A 349 -25.34 -12.20 -61.61
N TYR A 350 -24.81 -12.05 -60.41
CA TYR A 350 -25.06 -10.91 -59.55
C TYR A 350 -23.78 -10.30 -59.01
N CYS A 351 -23.85 -8.99 -58.70
CA CYS A 351 -22.73 -8.27 -58.12
C CYS A 351 -22.58 -8.62 -56.64
N THR A 352 -21.41 -9.17 -56.27
CA THR A 352 -21.12 -9.57 -54.89
C THR A 352 -20.56 -8.41 -54.08
N LYS A 353 -20.54 -8.56 -52.75
CA LYS A 353 -20.00 -7.56 -51.80
C LYS A 353 -18.53 -7.20 -52.01
N THR A 354 -17.78 -8.02 -52.75
CA THR A 354 -16.36 -7.79 -53.07
C THR A 354 -16.17 -7.01 -54.38
N GLY A 355 -17.25 -6.56 -55.04
CA GLY A 355 -17.18 -5.86 -56.31
C GLY A 355 -16.86 -6.77 -57.49
N THR A 356 -17.14 -8.08 -57.34
CA THR A 356 -16.92 -9.09 -58.38
C THR A 356 -18.22 -9.81 -58.71
N TRP A 357 -18.33 -10.32 -59.93
CA TRP A 357 -19.42 -11.20 -60.33
C TRP A 357 -19.33 -12.56 -59.61
N ASN A 358 -20.47 -13.12 -59.19
CA ASN A 358 -20.51 -14.40 -58.46
C ASN A 358 -20.10 -15.61 -59.31
N ALA A 359 -20.20 -15.50 -60.63
CA ALA A 359 -19.89 -16.55 -61.59
C ALA A 359 -19.32 -15.94 -62.90
N PRO A 360 -18.54 -16.71 -63.69
CA PRO A 360 -18.11 -16.28 -65.01
C PRO A 360 -19.30 -16.17 -65.98
N PRO A 361 -19.21 -15.33 -67.02
CA PRO A 361 -20.30 -15.15 -67.99
C PRO A 361 -20.55 -16.43 -68.81
N PRO A 362 -21.81 -16.73 -69.20
CA PRO A 362 -22.14 -17.93 -69.96
C PRO A 362 -21.68 -17.84 -71.43
N VAL A 363 -21.79 -18.94 -72.17
CA VAL A 363 -21.44 -19.01 -73.60
C VAL A 363 -22.56 -19.64 -74.42
N CYS A 364 -22.84 -19.11 -75.60
CA CYS A 364 -23.81 -19.68 -76.54
C CYS A 364 -23.15 -20.74 -77.42
N LYS A 365 -23.68 -21.97 -77.40
CA LYS A 365 -23.25 -23.04 -78.29
C LYS A 365 -24.30 -23.30 -79.36
N GLY A 366 -23.91 -23.18 -80.62
CA GLY A 366 -24.76 -23.46 -81.76
C GLY A 366 -25.24 -24.93 -81.74
N THR A 367 -26.52 -25.14 -81.99
CA THR A 367 -27.06 -26.45 -82.30
C THR A 367 -26.65 -26.80 -83.73
N HIS A 368 -25.61 -27.62 -83.90
CA HIS A 368 -25.32 -28.22 -85.21
C HIS A 368 -26.51 -29.11 -85.60
N ILE A 369 -27.42 -28.59 -86.42
CA ILE A 369 -28.33 -29.43 -87.19
C ILE A 369 -27.45 -30.09 -88.25
N LYS A 370 -27.08 -31.35 -88.05
CA LYS A 370 -26.57 -32.18 -89.14
C LYS A 370 -27.68 -32.28 -90.19
N SER A 371 -27.59 -31.50 -91.25
CA SER A 371 -28.35 -31.72 -92.47
C SER A 371 -27.87 -33.04 -93.07
N GLY A 372 -28.58 -34.12 -92.75
CA GLY A 372 -28.44 -35.41 -93.43
C GLY A 372 -28.97 -35.28 -94.84
N HIS A 373 -28.10 -35.53 -95.82
CA HIS A 373 -28.47 -35.82 -97.21
C HIS A 373 -28.16 -37.28 -97.49
#